data_AF-A0A7R8HA31-F1
#
_entry.id   AF-A0A7R8HA31-F1
#
_cell.length_a   1.000
_cell.length_b   1.000
_cell.length_c   1.000
_cell.angle_alpha   90.00
_cell.angle_beta   90.00
_cell.angle_gamma   90.00
#
_symmetry.space_group_name_H-M   'P 1'
#
loop_
_entity.id
_entity.type
_entity.pdbx_description
1 polymer ?
#
loop_
_entity_poly.entity_id
_entity_poly.type
_entity_poly.pdbx_seq_one_letter_code
_entity_poly.pdbx_strand_id
1 'polypeptide(L)'
;MLKNEKPPQIDTTIENDTMVLNSSNESDSDEPRNPKLAVLDFNKCLSALGESPTKRKLTMEKGILPDPNPKRGSRIDEHVAQDAINFYKFEDVSRIMPGQKDTVSVCKNGAKIKKQKHLILCNLRENHHLFKQTYPQYKVGFSKFCIV
;
A
#
# COMPACT_ATOMS: atom_id res chain seq x y z
N MET A 1 -37.50 -13.89 27.70
CA MET A 1 -37.48 -14.77 26.51
C MET A 1 -36.31 -14.37 25.63
N LEU A 2 -35.18 -15.07 25.73
CA LEU A 2 -34.02 -14.89 24.86
C LEU A 2 -34.31 -15.59 23.52
N LYS A 3 -34.15 -14.88 22.40
CA LYS A 3 -34.10 -15.47 21.07
C LYS A 3 -32.63 -15.57 20.65
N ASN A 4 -32.13 -16.80 20.61
CA ASN A 4 -30.83 -17.13 20.05
C ASN A 4 -31.00 -17.32 18.54
N GLU A 5 -30.40 -16.44 17.74
CA GLU A 5 -30.29 -16.63 16.29
C GLU A 5 -28.93 -17.27 15.97
N LYS A 6 -28.98 -18.43 15.32
CA LYS A 6 -27.84 -19.21 14.84
C LYS A 6 -27.56 -18.81 13.38
N PRO A 7 -26.30 -18.54 12.98
CA PRO A 7 -25.99 -18.22 11.59
C PRO A 7 -26.03 -19.47 10.69
N PRO A 8 -26.54 -19.36 9.45
CA PRO A 8 -26.61 -20.46 8.49
C PRO A 8 -25.25 -20.73 7.80
N GLN A 9 -24.96 -22.02 7.63
CA GLN A 9 -23.81 -22.58 6.89
C GLN A 9 -23.99 -22.32 5.38
N ILE A 10 -22.88 -22.06 4.67
CA ILE A 10 -22.85 -21.90 3.21
C ILE A 10 -22.12 -23.10 2.63
N ASP A 11 -22.84 -23.96 1.92
CA ASP A 11 -22.29 -25.13 1.23
C ASP A 11 -21.74 -24.71 -0.15
N THR A 12 -20.47 -25.01 -0.40
CA THR A 12 -19.83 -24.88 -1.71
C THR A 12 -20.12 -26.11 -2.57
N THR A 13 -20.95 -25.95 -3.59
CA THR A 13 -21.03 -26.87 -4.74
C THR A 13 -20.49 -26.11 -5.96
N ILE A 14 -19.33 -26.53 -6.47
CA ILE A 14 -18.79 -26.06 -7.75
C ILE A 14 -19.22 -27.09 -8.79
N GLU A 15 -20.19 -26.73 -9.61
CA GLU A 15 -20.58 -27.47 -10.81
C GLU A 15 -19.55 -27.20 -11.91
N ASN A 16 -19.02 -28.28 -12.48
CA ASN A 16 -18.14 -28.26 -13.64
C ASN A 16 -19.00 -28.27 -14.91
N ASP A 17 -19.14 -27.12 -15.57
CA ASP A 17 -19.75 -27.07 -16.90
C ASP A 17 -18.68 -27.23 -17.99
N THR A 18 -18.85 -28.33 -18.71
CA THR A 18 -18.08 -28.74 -19.87
C THR A 18 -18.68 -28.07 -21.09
N MET A 19 -17.95 -27.16 -21.75
CA MET A 19 -18.30 -26.66 -23.08
C MET A 19 -17.34 -27.25 -24.11
N VAL A 20 -17.88 -28.17 -24.90
CA VAL A 20 -17.27 -28.74 -26.11
C VAL A 20 -17.36 -27.72 -27.23
N LEU A 21 -16.24 -27.37 -27.85
CA LEU A 21 -16.20 -26.76 -29.17
C LEU A 21 -15.18 -27.52 -30.04
N ASN A 22 -15.71 -28.31 -30.96
CA ASN A 22 -14.99 -28.79 -32.13
C ASN A 22 -15.18 -27.76 -33.26
N SER A 23 -14.09 -27.38 -33.91
CA SER A 23 -14.10 -26.85 -35.28
C SER A 23 -12.77 -27.20 -35.93
N SER A 24 -12.84 -28.11 -36.89
CA SER A 24 -11.76 -28.54 -37.77
C SER A 24 -11.27 -27.38 -38.64
N ASN A 25 -9.97 -27.32 -38.93
CA ASN A 25 -9.41 -26.85 -40.19
C ASN A 25 -8.01 -27.46 -40.39
N GLU A 26 -7.84 -28.10 -41.55
CA GLU A 26 -6.61 -28.72 -42.06
C GLU A 26 -5.57 -27.66 -42.46
N SER A 27 -4.29 -27.94 -42.23
CA SER A 27 -3.21 -27.88 -43.24
C SER A 27 -1.83 -28.21 -42.64
N ASP A 28 -1.19 -29.19 -43.27
CA ASP A 28 0.22 -29.23 -43.67
C ASP A 28 1.39 -29.21 -42.65
N SER A 29 2.09 -30.35 -42.65
CA SER A 29 3.56 -30.54 -42.60
C SER A 29 4.39 -29.86 -41.50
N ASP A 30 4.89 -30.66 -40.55
CA ASP A 30 6.33 -31.02 -40.50
C ASP A 30 6.68 -31.85 -39.26
N GLU A 31 7.50 -32.86 -39.50
CA GLU A 31 8.14 -33.78 -38.55
C GLU A 31 8.92 -33.04 -37.42
N PRO A 32 8.96 -33.54 -36.16
CA PRO A 32 9.66 -32.87 -35.08
C PRO A 32 11.18 -32.97 -35.24
N ARG A 33 11.80 -31.91 -35.75
CA ARG A 33 13.25 -31.72 -35.77
C ARG A 33 13.79 -31.43 -34.35
N ASN A 34 14.26 -32.51 -33.70
CA ASN A 34 15.40 -32.61 -32.79
C ASN A 34 15.38 -31.82 -31.44
N PRO A 35 15.51 -32.49 -30.27
CA PRO A 35 15.57 -31.88 -28.95
C PRO A 35 16.93 -31.24 -28.65
N LYS A 36 17.25 -30.13 -29.33
CA LYS A 36 18.36 -29.23 -28.98
C LYS A 36 18.01 -27.77 -29.24
N LEU A 37 16.77 -27.38 -28.91
CA LEU A 37 16.50 -25.97 -28.64
C LEU A 37 17.17 -25.67 -27.31
N ALA A 38 18.36 -25.05 -27.40
CA ALA A 38 19.07 -24.51 -26.26
C ALA A 38 18.06 -23.69 -25.45
N VAL A 39 17.66 -24.23 -24.30
CA VAL A 39 17.19 -23.40 -23.20
C VAL A 39 18.40 -22.52 -22.90
N LEU A 40 18.43 -21.31 -23.47
CA LEU A 40 19.39 -20.30 -23.08
C LEU A 40 19.30 -20.25 -21.56
N ASP A 41 20.36 -20.69 -20.89
CA ASP A 41 20.45 -20.63 -19.45
C ASP A 41 20.30 -19.16 -19.07
N PHE A 42 19.08 -18.78 -18.67
CA PHE A 42 18.70 -17.42 -18.29
C PHE A 42 19.74 -16.83 -17.30
N ASN A 43 20.30 -17.72 -16.47
CA ASN A 43 21.32 -17.45 -15.47
C ASN A 43 22.65 -16.96 -16.06
N LYS A 44 23.06 -17.50 -17.22
CA LYS A 44 24.29 -17.12 -17.91
C LYS A 44 24.17 -15.71 -18.49
N CYS A 45 23.02 -15.40 -19.09
CA CYS A 45 22.74 -14.06 -19.63
C CYS A 45 22.68 -12.98 -18.54
N LEU A 46 22.03 -13.25 -17.39
CA LEU A 46 21.95 -12.28 -16.28
C LEU A 46 23.31 -12.00 -15.61
N SER A 47 24.22 -12.98 -15.60
CA SER A 47 25.57 -12.79 -15.06
C SER A 47 26.46 -11.87 -15.92
N ALA A 48 26.19 -11.81 -17.23
CA ALA A 48 26.93 -10.99 -18.18
C ALA A 48 26.51 -9.50 -18.19
N LEU A 49 25.34 -9.18 -17.63
CA LEU A 49 24.77 -7.82 -17.59
C LEU A 49 25.33 -6.93 -16.47
N GLY A 50 26.30 -7.41 -15.67
CA GLY A 50 26.91 -6.62 -14.59
C GLY A 50 25.97 -6.34 -13.41
N GLU A 51 24.94 -7.16 -13.21
CA GLU A 51 23.93 -6.93 -12.18
C GLU A 51 24.35 -7.41 -10.78
N SER A 52 23.98 -6.63 -9.76
CA SER A 52 24.22 -6.99 -8.36
C SER A 52 23.54 -8.31 -8.01
N PRO A 53 24.09 -9.13 -7.09
CA PRO A 53 23.53 -10.43 -6.73
C PRO A 53 22.08 -10.34 -6.23
N THR A 54 21.70 -9.22 -5.61
CA THR A 54 20.33 -8.97 -5.14
C THR A 54 19.36 -8.77 -6.31
N LYS A 55 19.78 -8.09 -7.38
CA LYS A 55 18.95 -7.91 -8.59
C LYS A 55 18.72 -9.24 -9.29
N ARG A 56 19.76 -10.06 -9.44
CA ARG A 56 19.64 -11.41 -10.02
C ARG A 56 18.62 -12.29 -9.30
N LYS A 57 18.64 -12.29 -7.96
CA LYS A 57 17.65 -13.02 -7.14
C LYS A 57 16.23 -12.51 -7.39
N LEU A 58 16.03 -11.19 -7.40
CA LEU A 58 14.72 -10.59 -7.67
C LEU A 58 14.22 -10.90 -9.09
N THR A 59 15.11 -10.89 -10.08
CA THR A 59 14.76 -11.20 -11.47
C THR A 59 14.35 -12.66 -11.64
N MET A 60 15.01 -13.58 -10.93
CA MET A 60 14.61 -15.00 -10.88
C MET A 60 13.26 -15.19 -10.20
N GLU A 61 13.01 -14.50 -9.10
CA GLU A 61 11.78 -14.66 -8.30
C GLU A 61 10.56 -13.96 -8.93
N LYS A 62 10.75 -12.80 -9.57
CA LYS A 62 9.67 -11.88 -9.96
C LYS A 62 9.73 -11.44 -11.43
N GLY A 63 10.67 -11.94 -12.22
CA GLY A 63 10.84 -11.58 -13.63
C GLY A 63 11.67 -10.32 -13.87
N ILE A 64 11.81 -9.92 -15.14
CA ILE A 64 12.77 -8.90 -15.62
C ILE A 64 12.45 -7.48 -15.10
N LEU A 65 11.18 -7.19 -14.78
CA LEU A 65 10.73 -5.90 -14.23
C LEU A 65 9.99 -6.12 -12.90
N PRO A 66 10.70 -6.50 -11.82
CA PRO A 66 10.03 -6.87 -10.59
C PRO A 66 9.65 -5.63 -9.78
N ASP A 67 8.41 -5.57 -9.32
CA ASP A 67 8.01 -4.53 -8.38
C ASP A 67 8.82 -4.66 -7.07
N PRO A 68 9.43 -3.57 -6.59
CA PRO A 68 10.19 -3.59 -5.35
C PRO A 68 9.26 -4.03 -4.21
N ASN A 69 9.67 -5.01 -3.41
CA ASN A 69 8.88 -5.41 -2.25
C ASN A 69 8.90 -4.28 -1.21
N PRO A 70 7.81 -3.52 -1.01
CA PRO A 70 7.84 -2.36 -0.14
C PRO A 70 8.04 -2.83 1.30
N LYS A 71 9.15 -2.41 1.92
CA LYS A 71 9.35 -2.62 3.35
C LYS A 71 8.28 -1.81 4.09
N ARG A 72 7.31 -2.49 4.67
CA ARG A 72 6.29 -1.85 5.51
C ARG A 72 6.99 -1.18 6.70
N GLY A 73 6.92 0.14 6.76
CA GLY A 73 7.43 0.91 7.89
C GLY A 73 6.64 0.65 9.17
N SER A 74 7.25 0.95 10.31
CA SER A 74 6.56 0.93 11.61
C SER A 74 5.47 1.99 11.62
N ARG A 75 4.21 1.55 11.80
CA ARG A 75 3.04 2.41 11.95
C ARG A 75 3.02 3.04 13.34
N ILE A 76 2.51 4.26 13.41
CA ILE A 76 2.19 4.95 14.65
C ILE A 76 0.85 4.38 15.14
N ASP A 77 0.69 4.29 16.46
CA ASP A 77 -0.59 3.88 17.03
C ASP A 77 -1.67 4.95 16.77
N GLU A 78 -2.91 4.51 16.55
CA GLU A 78 -4.00 5.39 16.11
C GLU A 78 -4.31 6.46 17.16
N HIS A 79 -4.26 6.11 18.45
CA HIS A 79 -4.45 7.06 19.55
C HIS A 79 -3.41 8.18 19.50
N VAL A 80 -2.14 7.82 19.31
CA VAL A 80 -1.02 8.79 19.24
C VAL A 80 -1.14 9.68 18.02
N ALA A 81 -1.58 9.12 16.89
CA ALA A 81 -1.84 9.90 15.68
C ALA A 81 -2.98 10.91 15.90
N GLN A 82 -4.06 10.50 16.57
CA GLN A 82 -5.18 11.38 16.86
C GLN A 82 -4.78 12.52 17.81
N ASP A 83 -3.96 12.24 18.83
CA ASP A 83 -3.42 13.26 19.73
C ASP A 83 -2.50 14.24 19.02
N ALA A 84 -1.65 13.76 18.09
CA ALA A 84 -0.83 14.62 17.25
C ALA A 84 -1.69 15.49 16.32
N ILE A 85 -2.77 14.96 15.72
CA ILE A 85 -3.72 15.74 14.92
C ILE A 85 -4.39 16.83 15.78
N ASN A 86 -4.77 16.48 17.01
CA ASN A 86 -5.36 17.43 17.95
C ASN A 86 -4.34 18.50 18.35
N PHE A 87 -3.08 18.12 18.53
CA PHE A 87 -1.99 19.04 18.83
C PHE A 87 -1.78 20.08 17.73
N TYR A 88 -1.81 19.67 16.46
CA TYR A 88 -1.75 20.60 15.33
C TYR A 88 -2.92 21.58 15.29
N LYS A 89 -4.06 21.27 15.92
CA LYS A 89 -5.24 22.14 15.97
C LYS A 89 -5.28 23.07 17.17
N PHE A 90 -4.33 22.98 18.10
CA PHE A 90 -4.28 23.93 19.20
C PHE A 90 -4.05 25.35 18.70
N GLU A 91 -4.74 26.30 19.32
CA GLU A 91 -4.75 27.71 18.91
C GLU A 91 -3.36 28.36 18.99
N ASP A 92 -2.53 27.91 19.94
CA ASP A 92 -1.16 28.35 20.10
C ASP A 92 -0.23 27.83 18.98
N VAL A 93 -0.59 26.70 18.37
CA VAL A 93 0.23 26.00 17.38
C VAL A 93 -0.19 26.36 15.96
N SER A 94 -1.49 26.53 15.72
CA SER A 94 -2.02 26.85 14.40
C SER A 94 -3.22 27.79 14.44
N ARG A 95 -3.42 28.51 13.34
CA ARG A 95 -4.59 29.36 13.12
C ARG A 95 -5.39 28.90 11.93
N ILE A 96 -6.71 28.97 12.05
CA ILE A 96 -7.63 28.65 10.95
C ILE A 96 -7.50 29.73 9.86
N MET A 97 -7.32 29.32 8.60
CA MET A 97 -7.29 30.26 7.48
C MET A 97 -8.72 30.58 7.02
N PRO A 98 -9.17 31.85 7.05
CA PRO A 98 -10.57 32.21 6.88
C PRO A 98 -11.11 32.08 5.43
N GLY A 99 -10.25 31.77 4.45
CA GLY A 99 -10.63 31.75 3.03
C GLY A 99 -11.46 30.53 2.62
N GLN A 100 -12.39 30.73 1.68
CA GLN A 100 -13.10 29.59 1.05
C GLN A 100 -12.17 28.69 0.25
N LYS A 101 -11.13 29.27 -0.38
CA LYS A 101 -10.05 28.52 -1.07
C LYS A 101 -9.29 27.58 -0.13
N ASP A 102 -9.32 27.89 1.16
CA ASP A 102 -8.67 27.12 2.21
C ASP A 102 -9.58 26.04 2.79
N THR A 103 -10.80 25.88 2.25
CA THR A 103 -11.70 24.81 2.63
C THR A 103 -11.56 23.62 1.67
N VAL A 104 -11.38 22.43 2.23
CA VAL A 104 -11.27 21.15 1.51
C VAL A 104 -12.44 20.26 1.90
N SER A 105 -13.09 19.63 0.91
CA SER A 105 -14.13 18.62 1.17
C SER A 105 -13.49 17.24 1.21
N VAL A 106 -13.64 16.53 2.33
CA VAL A 106 -13.10 15.19 2.54
C VAL A 106 -14.26 14.22 2.74
N CYS A 107 -14.28 13.11 2.01
CA CYS A 107 -15.24 12.04 2.25
C CYS A 107 -14.72 11.16 3.40
N LYS A 108 -15.45 11.08 4.52
CA LYS A 108 -15.16 10.18 5.63
C LYS A 108 -16.43 9.40 5.96
N ASN A 109 -16.34 8.07 5.95
CA ASN A 109 -17.45 7.16 6.26
C ASN A 109 -18.71 7.41 5.40
N GLY A 110 -18.54 7.69 4.10
CA GLY A 110 -19.64 7.96 3.17
C GLY A 110 -20.24 9.37 3.25
N ALA A 111 -19.81 10.19 4.21
CA ALA A 111 -20.25 11.58 4.35
C ALA A 111 -19.20 12.58 3.86
N LYS A 112 -19.63 13.63 3.16
CA LYS A 112 -18.77 14.76 2.76
C LYS A 112 -18.64 15.74 3.92
N ILE A 113 -17.43 15.87 4.47
CA ILE A 113 -17.11 16.78 5.56
C ILE A 113 -16.20 17.89 5.01
N LYS A 114 -16.59 19.15 5.22
CA LYS A 114 -15.72 20.29 4.92
C LYS A 114 -14.74 20.49 6.07
N LYS A 115 -13.45 20.57 5.75
CA LYS A 115 -12.37 20.90 6.68
C LYS A 115 -11.65 22.16 6.19
N GLN A 116 -11.32 23.05 7.11
CA GLN A 116 -10.55 24.24 6.80
C GLN A 116 -9.06 23.96 7.00
N LYS A 117 -8.21 24.54 6.15
CA LYS A 117 -6.76 24.45 6.32
C LYS A 117 -6.33 25.34 7.48
N HIS A 118 -5.30 24.89 8.17
CA HIS A 118 -4.68 25.61 9.27
C HIS A 118 -3.29 26.11 8.84
N LEU A 119 -2.94 27.32 9.27
CA LEU A 119 -1.60 27.86 9.18
C LEU A 119 -0.84 27.50 10.45
N ILE A 120 0.25 26.75 10.33
CA ILE A 120 1.13 26.43 11.45
C ILE A 120 1.99 27.66 11.76
N LEU A 121 2.01 28.09 13.03
CA LEU A 121 2.69 29.32 13.44
C LEU A 121 4.18 29.13 13.74
N CYS A 122 4.61 27.89 14.02
CA CYS A 122 5.97 27.56 14.45
C CYS A 122 6.66 26.65 13.44
N ASN A 123 7.99 26.53 13.53
CA ASN A 123 8.71 25.55 12.74
C ASN A 123 8.34 24.12 13.15
N LEU A 124 8.38 23.17 12.21
CA LEU A 124 8.06 21.76 12.50
C LEU A 124 8.94 21.17 13.60
N ARG A 125 10.21 21.57 13.68
CA ARG A 125 11.15 21.10 14.72
C ARG A 125 10.78 21.61 16.11
N GLU A 126 10.38 22.88 16.22
CA GLU A 126 9.93 23.49 17.47
C GLU A 126 8.61 22.88 17.91
N ASN A 127 7.68 22.70 16.96
CA ASN A 127 6.40 22.06 17.16
C ASN A 127 6.58 20.61 17.69
N HIS A 128 7.50 19.84 17.11
CA HIS A 128 7.84 18.50 17.60
C HIS A 128 8.47 18.52 19.01
N HIS A 129 9.29 19.53 19.31
CA HIS A 129 9.85 19.69 20.64
C HIS A 129 8.75 19.98 21.67
N LEU A 130 7.82 20.89 21.35
CA LEU A 130 6.67 21.21 22.19
C LEU A 130 5.76 20.00 22.38
N PHE A 131 5.50 19.21 21.33
CA PHE A 131 4.73 17.97 21.43
C PHE A 131 5.34 16.98 22.43
N LYS A 132 6.67 16.82 22.43
CA LYS A 132 7.37 15.96 23.40
C LYS A 132 7.30 16.49 24.83
N GLN A 133 7.23 17.81 25.01
CA GLN A 133 7.05 18.42 26.33
C GLN A 133 5.62 18.21 26.84
N THR A 134 4.61 18.37 25.98
CA THR A 134 3.21 18.16 26.34
C THR A 134 2.88 16.69 26.58
N TYR A 135 3.48 15.79 25.79
CA TYR A 135 3.22 14.35 25.85
C TYR A 135 4.52 13.54 26.04
N PRO A 136 5.13 13.56 27.24
CA PRO A 136 6.39 12.89 27.50
C PRO A 136 6.29 11.35 27.41
N GLN A 137 5.08 10.79 27.50
CA GLN A 137 4.83 9.35 27.38
C GLN A 137 5.03 8.81 25.95
N TYR A 138 4.90 9.66 24.93
CA TYR A 138 4.95 9.21 23.54
C TYR A 138 6.37 9.32 22.96
N LYS A 139 6.95 8.17 22.61
CA LYS A 139 8.27 8.12 21.95
C LYS A 139 8.14 8.24 20.43
N VAL A 140 7.75 9.43 19.95
CA VAL A 140 7.60 9.72 18.51
C VAL A 140 8.82 10.45 17.95
N GLY A 141 9.43 9.88 16.90
CA GLY A 141 10.52 10.51 16.16
C GLY A 141 10.04 11.63 15.22
N PHE A 142 10.92 12.57 14.87
CA PHE A 142 10.57 13.75 14.06
C PHE A 142 9.92 13.38 12.72
N SER A 143 10.55 12.48 11.95
CA SER A 143 10.01 12.07 10.65
C SER A 143 8.63 11.41 10.76
N LYS A 144 8.37 10.70 11.86
CA LYS A 144 7.05 10.08 12.12
C LYS A 144 6.00 11.13 12.46
N PHE A 145 6.36 12.12 13.26
CA PHE A 145 5.49 13.23 13.64
C PHE A 145 5.02 14.06 12.42
N CYS A 146 5.88 14.25 11.42
CA CYS A 146 5.54 15.01 10.21
C CYS A 146 4.69 14.25 9.18
N ILE A 147 4.46 12.95 9.35
CA ILE A 147 3.66 12.12 8.43
C ILE A 147 2.16 12.14 8.80
N VAL A 148 1.85 12.42 10.06
CA VAL A 148 0.49 12.45 10.63
C VAL A 148 -0.36 13.51 9.93
#